data_AF-A0A5D0X8S2-F1
#
_entry.id   AF-A0A5D0X8S2-F1
#
_cell.length_a   1.000
_cell.length_b   1.000
_cell.length_c   1.000
_cell.angle_alpha   90.00
_cell.angle_beta   90.00
_cell.angle_gamma   90.00
#
_symmetry.space_group_name_H-M   'P 1'
#
loop_
_entity.id
_entity.type
_entity.pdbx_description
1 polymer ?
#
loop_
_entity_poly.entity_id
_entity_poly.type
_entity_poly.pdbx_seq_one_letter_code
_entity_poly.pdbx_strand_id
1 'polypeptide(L)'
;MRDNFDGPALRRLACNSKIAPPARQLLALAQIALAVAPGAHAVVLMDQAGWHVTGELKVPANIGIVALPAKCPELHSVEDVWQFMRDNWFSSRIFISHDNTIDRRCEAWSKLVDQLWAHHDHRTPQMGPEFPINAGWYKPPEWSRLHSRYTRPAR
;
A
#
# COMPACT_ATOMS: atom_id res chain seq x y z
N MET A 1 14.29 -1.22 22.58
CA MET A 1 12.83 -1.24 22.25
C MET A 1 12.11 -0.60 23.43
N ARG A 2 10.99 0.12 23.29
CA ARG A 2 10.05 0.15 24.42
C ARG A 2 9.32 -1.19 24.38
N ASP A 3 9.11 -1.80 25.54
CA ASP A 3 8.65 -3.19 25.65
C ASP A 3 7.18 -3.41 25.26
N ASN A 4 6.53 -2.39 24.70
CA ASN A 4 5.07 -2.29 24.57
C ASN A 4 4.56 -2.27 23.11
N PHE A 5 5.39 -2.59 22.11
CA PHE A 5 4.91 -2.77 20.74
C PHE A 5 4.30 -4.17 20.54
N ASP A 6 2.97 -4.25 20.57
CA ASP A 6 2.21 -5.47 20.29
C ASP A 6 1.47 -5.32 18.93
N GLY A 7 2.17 -5.67 17.84
CA GLY A 7 1.60 -5.71 16.49
C GLY A 7 0.32 -6.57 16.41
N PRO A 8 0.29 -7.78 17.00
CA PRO A 8 -0.95 -8.54 17.17
C PRO A 8 -2.09 -7.78 17.88
N ALA A 9 -1.82 -6.98 18.92
CA ALA A 9 -2.85 -6.14 19.56
C ALA A 9 -3.41 -5.07 18.62
N LEU A 10 -2.57 -4.42 17.82
CA LEU A 10 -3.03 -3.45 16.82
C LEU A 10 -3.91 -4.11 15.75
N ARG A 11 -3.57 -5.34 15.30
CA ARG A 11 -4.44 -6.12 14.41
C ARG A 11 -5.78 -6.45 15.07
N ARG A 12 -5.78 -6.86 16.34
CA ARG A 12 -7.02 -7.11 17.11
C ARG A 12 -7.88 -5.84 17.24
N LEU A 13 -7.27 -4.70 17.55
CA LEU A 13 -7.96 -3.40 17.63
C LEU A 13 -8.61 -3.02 16.29
N ALA A 14 -7.91 -3.25 15.18
CA ALA A 14 -8.47 -2.99 13.87
C ALA A 14 -9.63 -3.93 13.53
N CYS A 15 -9.52 -5.23 13.82
CA CYS A 15 -10.61 -6.20 13.63
C CYS A 15 -11.85 -5.88 14.47
N ASN A 16 -11.67 -5.24 15.63
CA ASN A 16 -12.76 -4.85 16.53
C ASN A 16 -13.29 -3.43 16.29
N SER A 17 -12.66 -2.65 15.41
CA SER A 17 -13.11 -1.29 15.10
C SER A 17 -14.41 -1.33 14.30
N LYS A 18 -15.42 -0.61 14.76
CA LYS A 18 -16.70 -0.43 14.06
C LYS A 18 -16.60 0.54 12.87
N ILE A 19 -15.48 1.26 12.75
CA ILE A 19 -15.25 2.30 11.75
C ILE A 19 -14.13 1.83 10.81
N ALA A 20 -14.48 1.62 9.53
CA ALA A 20 -13.61 0.94 8.56
C ALA A 20 -12.34 1.73 8.16
N PRO A 21 -12.33 3.07 8.00
CA PRO A 21 -11.11 3.82 7.69
C PRO A 21 -10.03 3.76 8.79
N PRO A 22 -10.31 4.04 10.07
CA PRO A 22 -9.33 3.87 11.15
C PRO A 22 -8.82 2.43 11.30
N ALA A 23 -9.70 1.44 11.10
CA ALA A 23 -9.31 0.02 11.11
C ALA A 23 -8.25 -0.30 10.06
N ARG A 24 -8.47 0.17 8.82
CA ARG A 24 -7.55 -0.04 7.70
C ARG A 24 -6.21 0.65 7.92
N GLN A 25 -6.23 1.88 8.45
CA GLN A 25 -5.01 2.62 8.75
C GLN A 25 -4.17 1.94 9.84
N LEU A 26 -4.81 1.45 10.92
CA LEU A 26 -4.13 0.71 11.98
C LEU A 26 -3.51 -0.61 11.46
N LEU A 27 -4.22 -1.33 10.59
CA LEU A 27 -3.65 -2.53 9.94
C LEU A 27 -2.43 -2.18 9.10
N ALA A 28 -2.51 -1.14 8.27
CA ALA A 28 -1.39 -0.71 7.43
C ALA A 28 -0.16 -0.34 8.26
N LEU A 29 -0.32 0.50 9.29
CA LEU A 29 0.77 0.88 10.19
C LEU A 29 1.37 -0.33 10.93
N ALA A 30 0.54 -1.28 11.37
CA ALA A 30 1.04 -2.50 12.01
C ALA A 30 1.86 -3.38 11.05
N GLN A 31 1.46 -3.49 9.77
CA GLN A 31 2.25 -4.21 8.77
C GLN A 31 3.57 -3.50 8.47
N ILE A 32 3.55 -2.17 8.32
CA ILE A 32 4.75 -1.38 8.09
C ILE A 32 5.73 -1.60 9.24
N ALA A 33 5.26 -1.43 10.48
CA ALA A 33 6.09 -1.56 11.67
C ALA A 33 6.75 -2.93 11.81
N LEU A 34 6.08 -4.01 11.36
CA LEU A 34 6.61 -5.37 11.40
C LEU A 34 7.72 -5.63 10.38
N ALA A 35 7.75 -4.92 9.25
CA ALA A 35 8.80 -5.11 8.25
C ALA A 35 9.90 -4.03 8.28
N VAL A 36 9.81 -3.05 9.18
CA VAL A 36 10.96 -2.19 9.52
C VAL A 36 12.07 -3.06 10.11
N ALA A 37 13.27 -2.99 9.54
CA ALA A 37 14.43 -3.74 10.01
C ALA A 37 14.81 -3.38 11.46
N PRO A 38 15.37 -4.31 12.26
CA PRO A 38 15.86 -4.00 13.60
C PRO A 38 16.84 -2.82 13.59
N GLY A 39 16.61 -1.84 14.46
CA GLY A 39 17.43 -0.62 14.54
C GLY A 39 17.08 0.48 13.55
N ALA A 40 16.14 0.26 12.62
CA ALA A 40 15.64 1.28 11.69
C ALA A 40 14.36 1.97 12.20
N HIS A 41 14.04 3.10 11.59
CA HIS A 41 12.81 3.87 11.84
C HIS A 41 12.17 4.21 10.49
N ALA A 42 10.87 3.91 10.33
CA ALA A 42 10.14 4.27 9.12
C ALA A 42 9.53 5.65 9.25
N VAL A 43 9.59 6.44 8.18
CA VAL A 43 8.84 7.68 8.05
C VAL A 43 7.74 7.46 7.02
N VAL A 44 6.50 7.70 7.41
CA VAL A 44 5.31 7.55 6.56
C VAL A 44 4.77 8.93 6.24
N LEU A 45 4.77 9.27 4.95
CA LEU A 45 4.10 10.48 4.45
C LEU A 45 2.59 10.23 4.39
N MET A 46 1.80 11.18 4.88
CA MET A 46 0.33 11.11 4.84
C MET A 46 -0.25 12.45 4.39
N ASP A 47 -1.29 12.42 3.58
CA ASP A 47 -2.12 13.60 3.33
C ASP A 47 -3.05 13.88 4.52
N GLN A 48 -3.65 15.07 4.55
CA GLN A 48 -4.49 15.52 5.67
C GLN A 48 -5.98 15.17 5.49
N ALA A 49 -6.29 14.01 4.92
CA ALA A 49 -7.66 13.52 4.89
C ALA A 49 -8.21 13.41 6.34
N GLY A 50 -9.49 13.69 6.54
CA GLY A 50 -10.09 13.78 7.89
C GLY A 50 -9.89 12.54 8.76
N TRP A 51 -9.74 11.36 8.16
CA TRP A 51 -9.44 10.11 8.85
C TRP A 51 -7.95 9.87 9.14
N HIS A 52 -7.03 10.65 8.58
CA HIS A 52 -5.59 10.58 8.89
C HIS A 52 -5.20 11.48 10.06
N VAL A 53 -5.99 12.52 10.33
CA VAL A 53 -5.70 13.55 11.34
C VAL A 53 -6.37 13.28 12.70
N THR A 54 -6.90 12.07 12.92
CA THR A 54 -7.53 11.73 14.20
C THR A 54 -6.47 11.58 15.28
N GLY A 55 -6.71 12.19 16.45
CA GLY A 55 -5.85 12.01 17.63
C GLY A 55 -5.93 10.61 18.25
N GLU A 56 -6.85 9.75 17.77
CA GLU A 56 -7.03 8.39 18.27
C GLU A 56 -6.14 7.36 17.54
N LEU A 57 -5.42 7.79 16.50
CA LEU A 57 -4.54 6.91 15.74
C LEU A 57 -3.33 6.48 16.59
N LYS A 58 -3.24 5.17 16.85
CA LYS A 58 -2.11 4.57 17.58
C LYS A 58 -0.95 4.27 16.63
N VAL A 59 0.02 5.19 16.58
CA VAL A 59 1.23 5.05 15.74
C VAL A 59 2.28 4.19 16.46
N PRO A 60 2.84 3.14 15.81
CA PRO A 60 3.96 2.36 16.33
C PRO A 60 5.21 3.20 16.63
N ALA A 61 5.98 2.84 17.66
CA ALA A 61 7.15 3.61 18.09
C ALA A 61 8.31 3.66 17.07
N ASN A 62 8.36 2.70 16.14
CA ASN A 62 9.32 2.65 15.05
C ASN A 62 8.80 3.31 13.76
N ILE A 63 7.70 4.06 13.85
CA ILE A 63 7.11 4.82 12.76
C ILE A 63 6.94 6.29 13.18
N GLY A 64 7.39 7.20 12.33
CA GLY A 64 7.05 8.62 12.37
C GLY A 64 6.08 8.96 11.24
N ILE A 65 5.07 9.79 11.51
CA ILE A 65 4.17 10.31 10.47
C ILE A 65 4.59 11.73 10.15
N VAL A 66 4.76 12.01 8.86
CA VAL A 66 4.93 13.38 8.35
C VAL A 66 3.69 13.72 7.54
N ALA A 67 2.89 14.65 8.07
CA ALA A 67 1.75 15.18 7.36
C ALA A 67 2.21 16.14 6.26
N LEU A 68 1.79 15.88 5.03
CA LEU A 68 2.02 16.81 3.93
C LEU A 68 1.18 18.08 4.11
N PRO A 69 1.58 19.21 3.51
CA PRO A 69 0.72 20.39 3.42
C PRO A 69 -0.65 20.04 2.84
N ALA A 70 -1.70 20.66 3.39
CA ALA A 70 -3.06 20.42 2.92
C ALA A 70 -3.20 20.81 1.44
N LYS A 71 -3.91 19.98 0.66
CA LYS A 71 -4.21 20.21 -0.77
C LYS A 71 -2.98 20.28 -1.68
N CYS A 72 -1.89 19.61 -1.31
CA CYS A 72 -0.68 19.46 -2.12
C CYS A 72 -0.48 18.01 -2.61
N PRO A 73 -1.37 17.47 -3.48
CA PRO A 73 -1.23 16.12 -4.01
C PRO A 73 0.09 15.90 -4.78
N GLU A 74 0.64 16.96 -5.36
CA GLU A 74 1.93 16.95 -6.08
C GLU A 74 3.14 16.59 -5.20
N LEU A 75 3.01 16.68 -3.87
CA LEU A 75 4.06 16.28 -2.94
C LEU A 75 3.95 14.82 -2.50
N HIS A 76 2.89 14.12 -2.90
CA HIS A 76 2.65 12.74 -2.51
C HIS A 76 2.98 11.80 -3.69
N SER A 77 4.15 11.16 -3.66
CA SER A 77 4.64 10.30 -4.77
C SER A 77 3.70 9.15 -5.17
N VAL A 78 2.78 8.73 -4.29
CA VAL A 78 1.74 7.76 -4.66
C VAL A 78 0.82 8.28 -5.78
N GLU A 79 0.64 9.60 -5.91
CA GLU A 79 -0.19 10.19 -6.95
C GLU A 79 0.45 9.98 -8.33
N ASP A 80 1.78 10.07 -8.43
CA ASP A 80 2.52 9.74 -9.67
C ASP A 80 2.36 8.27 -10.03
N VAL A 81 2.46 7.38 -9.05
CA VAL A 81 2.23 5.94 -9.24
C VAL A 81 0.82 5.69 -9.76
N TRP A 82 -0.19 6.31 -9.13
CA TRP A 82 -1.57 6.14 -9.58
C TRP A 82 -1.81 6.73 -10.95
N GLN A 83 -1.22 7.89 -11.26
CA GLN A 83 -1.32 8.51 -12.57
C GLN A 83 -0.71 7.61 -13.64
N PHE A 84 0.50 7.10 -13.42
CA PHE A 84 1.15 6.13 -14.31
C PHE A 84 0.28 4.90 -14.54
N MET A 85 -0.22 4.27 -13.48
CA MET A 85 -1.07 3.07 -13.63
C MET A 85 -2.37 3.38 -14.37
N ARG A 86 -2.98 4.55 -14.15
CA ARG A 86 -4.17 5.00 -14.87
C ARG A 86 -3.88 5.18 -16.36
N ASP A 87 -2.87 5.94 -16.71
CA ASP A 87 -2.56 6.28 -18.11
C ASP A 87 -2.12 5.07 -18.93
N ASN A 88 -1.54 4.06 -18.28
CA ASN A 88 -1.02 2.89 -18.98
C ASN A 88 -1.98 1.70 -18.99
N TRP A 89 -2.73 1.44 -17.91
CA TRP A 89 -3.44 0.17 -17.76
C TRP A 89 -4.93 0.28 -17.43
N PHE A 90 -5.38 1.37 -16.81
CA PHE A 90 -6.78 1.52 -16.39
C PHE A 90 -7.61 2.49 -17.23
N SER A 91 -7.01 3.44 -17.94
CA SER A 91 -7.75 4.44 -18.71
C SER A 91 -8.68 3.75 -19.71
N SER A 92 -9.92 4.24 -19.78
CA SER A 92 -10.92 3.80 -20.78
C SER A 92 -11.30 2.31 -20.73
N ARG A 93 -11.25 1.68 -19.54
CA ARG A 93 -11.74 0.31 -19.31
C ARG A 93 -13.17 0.31 -18.78
N ILE A 94 -13.99 -0.60 -19.29
CA ILE A 94 -15.30 -0.92 -18.71
C ILE A 94 -15.12 -2.10 -17.75
N PHE A 95 -15.58 -1.93 -16.51
CA PHE A 95 -15.56 -2.98 -15.50
C PHE A 95 -16.93 -3.65 -15.42
N ILE A 96 -16.96 -4.98 -15.53
CA ILE A 96 -18.20 -5.76 -15.56
C ILE A 96 -18.74 -6.09 -14.17
N SER A 97 -17.90 -5.97 -13.13
CA SER A 97 -18.27 -6.18 -11.74
C SER A 97 -17.28 -5.50 -10.79
N HIS A 98 -17.64 -5.44 -9.51
CA HIS A 98 -16.74 -5.00 -8.46
C HIS A 98 -15.48 -5.88 -8.39
N ASP A 99 -15.65 -7.20 -8.36
CA ASP A 99 -14.54 -8.15 -8.29
C ASP A 99 -13.60 -8.00 -9.49
N ASN A 100 -14.16 -7.84 -10.69
CA ASN A 100 -13.37 -7.57 -11.89
C ASN A 100 -12.56 -6.26 -11.78
N THR A 101 -13.09 -5.24 -11.10
CA THR A 101 -12.36 -4.00 -10.82
C THR A 101 -11.18 -4.26 -9.89
N ILE A 102 -11.37 -5.05 -8.83
CA ILE A 102 -10.31 -5.37 -7.87
C ILE A 102 -9.23 -6.23 -8.53
N ASP A 103 -9.61 -7.28 -9.26
CA ASP A 103 -8.68 -8.18 -9.95
C ASP A 103 -7.79 -7.40 -10.92
N ARG A 104 -8.40 -6.52 -11.72
CA ARG A 104 -7.64 -5.71 -12.67
C ARG A 104 -6.69 -4.74 -11.98
N ARG A 105 -7.08 -4.22 -10.80
CA ARG A 105 -6.21 -3.37 -9.99
C ARG A 105 -5.00 -4.13 -9.44
N CYS A 106 -5.23 -5.33 -8.92
CA CYS A 106 -4.19 -6.22 -8.43
C CYS A 106 -3.21 -6.63 -9.53
N GLU A 107 -3.70 -6.96 -10.74
CA GLU A 107 -2.86 -7.31 -11.89
C GLU A 107 -1.94 -6.16 -12.30
N ALA A 108 -2.51 -4.96 -12.44
CA ALA A 108 -1.75 -3.75 -12.77
C ALA A 108 -0.71 -3.41 -11.69
N TRP A 109 -1.06 -3.53 -10.41
CA TRP A 109 -0.11 -3.34 -9.31
C TRP A 109 1.03 -4.35 -9.36
N SER A 110 0.71 -5.63 -9.57
CA SER A 110 1.72 -6.70 -9.67
C SER A 110 2.66 -6.44 -10.85
N LYS A 111 2.11 -6.02 -11.99
CA LYS A 111 2.89 -5.63 -13.17
C LYS A 111 3.83 -4.46 -12.90
N LEU A 112 3.39 -3.43 -12.17
CA LEU A 112 4.25 -2.32 -11.75
C LEU A 112 5.43 -2.82 -10.92
N VAL A 113 5.13 -3.63 -9.90
CA VAL A 113 6.13 -4.19 -8.99
C VAL A 113 7.15 -5.02 -9.77
N ASP A 114 6.69 -5.91 -10.68
CA ASP A 114 7.57 -6.72 -11.51
C ASP A 114 8.46 -5.87 -12.43
N GLN A 115 7.93 -4.79 -13.02
CA GLN A 115 8.72 -3.86 -13.84
C GLN A 115 9.79 -3.15 -13.02
N LEU A 116 9.45 -2.69 -11.80
CA LEU A 116 10.41 -2.05 -10.90
C LEU A 116 11.53 -3.02 -10.48
N TRP A 117 11.21 -4.30 -10.27
CA TRP A 117 12.21 -5.32 -9.95
C TRP A 117 13.07 -5.72 -11.16
N ALA A 118 12.48 -5.81 -12.35
CA ALA A 118 13.21 -6.12 -13.58
C ALA A 118 14.18 -4.99 -13.99
N HIS A 119 13.83 -3.75 -13.66
CA HIS A 119 14.67 -2.58 -13.90
C HIS A 119 15.57 -2.18 -12.73
N HIS A 120 15.69 -3.02 -11.69
CA HIS A 120 16.58 -2.82 -10.54
C HIS A 120 18.09 -3.07 -10.89
N ASP A 121 18.50 -2.73 -12.12
CA ASP A 121 19.84 -2.21 -12.43
C ASP A 121 19.85 -0.73 -12.00
N HIS A 122 21.00 -0.13 -11.69
CA HIS A 122 21.13 1.20 -11.07
C HIS A 122 20.74 2.39 -11.98
N ARG A 123 19.77 2.21 -12.88
CA ARG A 123 19.33 3.22 -13.85
C ARG A 123 17.97 3.78 -13.46
N THR A 124 18.07 5.04 -13.05
CA THR A 124 17.04 6.06 -12.94
C THR A 124 15.83 5.81 -13.86
N PRO A 125 14.64 5.53 -13.30
CA PRO A 125 13.39 5.80 -14.00
C PRO A 125 13.35 7.30 -14.28
N GLN A 126 12.98 7.72 -15.49
CA GLN A 126 12.67 9.13 -15.79
C GLN A 126 11.32 9.54 -15.18
N MET A 127 11.16 9.30 -13.89
CA MET A 127 10.13 9.91 -13.05
C MET A 127 10.79 11.11 -12.36
N GLY A 128 10.02 12.16 -12.06
CA GLY A 128 10.50 13.38 -11.39
C GLY A 128 11.11 13.13 -9.98
N PRO A 129 11.24 14.18 -9.15
CA PRO A 129 12.17 14.21 -8.01
C PRO A 129 12.07 12.95 -7.14
N GLU A 130 13.24 12.38 -6.88
CA GLU A 130 13.49 11.03 -6.42
C GLU A 130 12.79 10.70 -5.09
N PHE A 131 11.81 9.80 -5.13
CA PHE A 131 11.33 9.07 -3.96
C PHE A 131 11.51 7.57 -4.17
N PRO A 132 12.35 6.88 -3.37
CA PRO A 132 12.48 5.43 -3.48
C PRO A 132 11.17 4.75 -3.06
N ILE A 133 10.45 4.18 -4.03
CA ILE A 133 9.33 3.28 -3.78
C ILE A 133 9.93 1.93 -3.36
N ASN A 134 9.99 1.67 -2.05
CA ASN A 134 10.38 0.36 -1.56
C ASN A 134 9.23 -0.64 -1.84
N ALA A 135 9.38 -1.51 -2.84
CA ALA A 135 8.41 -2.55 -3.18
C ALA A 135 8.59 -3.87 -2.39
N GLY A 136 9.54 -3.93 -1.45
CA GLY A 136 9.87 -5.14 -0.67
C GLY A 136 8.73 -5.66 0.23
N TRP A 137 7.65 -4.88 0.39
CA TRP A 137 6.45 -5.24 1.16
C TRP A 137 5.52 -6.22 0.44
N TYR A 138 5.60 -6.29 -0.89
CA TYR A 138 4.79 -7.19 -1.70
C TYR A 138 5.68 -8.31 -2.25
N LYS A 139 5.91 -9.35 -1.44
CA LYS A 139 6.29 -10.63 -2.02
C LYS A 139 5.13 -11.07 -2.93
N PRO A 140 5.34 -11.38 -4.22
CA PRO A 140 4.28 -11.97 -5.01
C PRO A 140 3.84 -13.26 -4.31
N PRO A 141 2.57 -13.40 -3.89
CA PRO A 141 2.05 -14.69 -3.51
C PRO A 141 2.31 -15.70 -4.63
N GLU A 142 2.48 -16.98 -4.31
CA GLU A 142 2.27 -18.06 -5.26
C GLU A 142 0.78 -18.04 -5.71
N TRP A 143 0.43 -17.11 -6.61
CA TRP A 143 -0.92 -16.97 -7.18
C TRP A 143 -1.33 -18.17 -8.05
N SER A 144 -0.40 -19.09 -8.30
CA SER A 144 -0.65 -20.38 -8.93
C SER A 144 -1.62 -21.28 -8.15
N ARG A 145 -1.83 -21.06 -6.84
CA ARG A 145 -2.77 -21.88 -6.03
C ARG A 145 -4.22 -21.36 -5.97
N LEU A 146 -4.47 -20.11 -6.38
CA LEU A 146 -5.84 -19.55 -6.40
C LEU A 146 -6.59 -19.83 -7.72
N HIS A 147 -5.85 -20.12 -8.79
CA HIS A 147 -6.43 -20.48 -10.09
C HIS A 147 -7.23 -21.80 -10.08
N SER A 148 -7.01 -22.70 -9.11
CA SER A 148 -7.68 -24.01 -9.09
C SER A 148 -9.08 -24.02 -8.47
N ARG A 149 -9.56 -22.90 -7.88
CA ARG A 149 -10.88 -22.87 -7.20
C ARG A 149 -12.01 -22.21 -7.99
N TYR A 150 -11.72 -21.54 -9.11
CA TYR A 150 -12.74 -20.73 -9.80
C TYR A 150 -12.91 -21.01 -11.29
N THR A 151 -12.14 -21.93 -11.90
CA THR A 151 -12.47 -22.44 -13.24
C THR A 151 -13.55 -23.53 -13.12
N ARG A 152 -14.83 -23.16 -13.29
CA ARG A 152 -15.83 -24.15 -13.73
C ARG A 152 -15.56 -24.48 -15.20
N PRO A 153 -15.59 -25.77 -15.61
CA PRO A 153 -15.50 -26.11 -17.02
C PRO A 153 -16.75 -25.59 -17.74
N ALA A 154 -16.53 -24.83 -18.81
CA ALA A 154 -17.59 -24.40 -19.71
C ALA A 154 -18.27 -25.63 -20.33
N ARG A 155 -19.60 -25.62 -20.38
CA ARG A 155 -20.40 -26.48 -21.27
C ARG A 155 -20.58 -25.78 -22.60
#